data_AF-A0A953PE82-F1
#
_entry.id   AF-A0A953PE82-F1
#
_cell.length_a   1.000
_cell.length_b   1.000
_cell.length_c   1.000
_cell.angle_alpha   90.00
_cell.angle_beta   90.00
_cell.angle_gamma   90.00
#
_symmetry.space_group_name_H-M   'P 1'
#
loop_
_entity.id
_entity.type
_entity.pdbx_description
1 polymer ?
#
loop_
_entity_poly.entity_id
_entity_poly.type
_entity_poly.pdbx_seq_one_letter_code
_entity_poly.pdbx_strand_id
1 'polypeptide(L)'
;MCTVRARISLLLCVAWVLFASQCATAQLVATKDLTDTASVPTAPPTSAELPSTIGTPDNPEKQDCFFEVANGVIVRDVPEKLRLEIVGVDPRLVYDGTAMMITVRVKNIGDLPVLVPWQTNQVEPDTDPKSGDTSYESATIHLTFGTLEDRKHCTYLKGEATLAAAPSNRAQHLELLSGQWADVKFKAAIQCASKETWACKRFHADEHAQLTAHWWEWLFTREEKGCGGMRGAYKSRTLESSPLEVVYVASPPSDEKKAAPPQ
;
A
#
# COMPACT_ATOMS: atom_id res chain seq x y z
N MET A 1 59.72 27.48 17.50
CA MET A 1 58.42 27.89 16.92
C MET A 1 57.81 26.88 15.92
N CYS A 2 58.34 25.66 15.75
CA CYS A 2 57.81 24.70 14.75
C CYS A 2 56.81 23.64 15.27
N THR A 3 56.55 23.56 16.57
CA THR A 3 55.73 22.47 17.15
C THR A 3 54.25 22.80 17.36
N VAL A 4 53.84 24.07 17.20
CA VAL A 4 52.45 24.51 17.42
C VAL A 4 51.57 24.31 16.17
N ARG A 5 52.15 24.41 14.97
CA ARG A 5 51.39 24.28 13.70
C ARG A 5 50.87 22.86 13.44
N ALA A 6 51.59 21.82 13.84
CA ALA A 6 51.19 20.43 13.59
C ALA A 6 49.98 19.98 14.43
N ARG A 7 49.81 20.53 15.64
CA ARG A 7 48.70 20.18 16.54
C ARG A 7 47.35 20.77 16.10
N ILE A 8 47.38 21.95 15.48
CA ILE A 8 46.16 22.62 14.97
C ILE A 8 45.62 21.88 13.74
N SER A 9 46.49 21.42 12.83
CA SER A 9 46.06 20.62 11.66
C SER A 9 45.45 19.26 12.05
N LEU A 10 45.96 18.61 13.10
CA LEU A 10 45.41 17.32 13.54
C LEU A 10 44.02 17.48 14.18
N LEU A 11 43.81 18.54 14.97
CA LEU A 11 42.51 18.85 15.59
C LEU A 11 41.45 19.22 14.55
N LEU A 12 41.82 19.95 13.49
CA LEU A 12 40.93 20.23 12.36
C LEU A 12 40.55 18.96 11.59
N CYS A 13 41.48 18.03 11.33
CA CYS A 13 41.14 16.77 10.67
C CYS A 13 40.18 15.89 11.48
N VAL A 14 40.36 15.80 12.80
CA VAL A 14 39.45 15.02 13.67
C VAL A 14 38.06 15.65 13.73
N ALA A 15 37.98 17.00 13.78
CA ALA A 15 36.70 17.71 13.72
C ALA A 15 35.98 17.49 12.38
N TRP A 16 36.70 17.46 11.25
CA TRP A 16 36.11 17.19 9.94
C TRP A 16 35.66 15.74 9.76
N VAL A 17 36.38 14.76 10.32
CA VAL A 17 35.95 13.34 10.31
C VAL A 17 34.72 13.13 11.20
N LEU A 18 34.61 13.87 12.33
CA LEU A 18 33.42 13.83 13.18
C LEU A 18 32.21 14.52 12.53
N PHE A 19 32.40 15.63 11.81
CA PHE A 19 31.34 16.30 11.05
C PHE A 19 30.87 15.52 9.82
N ALA A 20 31.76 14.75 9.16
CA ALA A 20 31.38 13.90 8.04
C ALA A 20 30.52 12.68 8.45
N SER A 21 30.49 12.32 9.74
CA SER A 21 29.70 11.17 10.24
C SER A 21 28.23 11.49 10.54
N GLN A 22 27.81 12.76 10.45
CA GLN A 22 26.43 13.18 10.70
C GLN A 22 25.59 13.36 9.42
N CYS A 23 26.11 12.96 8.25
CA CYS A 23 25.24 12.68 7.11
C CYS A 23 24.46 11.40 7.45
N ALA A 24 23.27 11.56 8.02
CA ALA A 24 22.30 10.49 8.18
C ALA A 24 22.18 9.76 6.84
N THR A 25 22.75 8.57 6.77
CA THR A 25 22.73 7.78 5.55
C THR A 25 21.29 7.39 5.32
N ALA A 26 20.71 7.97 4.27
CA ALA A 26 19.70 7.33 3.46
C ALA A 26 19.94 5.80 3.48
N GLN A 27 19.08 5.05 4.19
CA GLN A 27 19.29 3.62 4.44
C GLN A 27 17.99 2.82 4.24
N LEU A 28 18.12 1.70 3.53
CA LEU A 28 17.10 0.65 3.48
C LEU A 28 17.06 -0.06 4.84
N VAL A 29 15.91 -0.06 5.51
CA VAL A 29 15.76 -0.70 6.83
C VAL A 29 14.96 -1.99 6.82
N ALA A 30 14.13 -2.20 5.80
CA ALA A 30 13.35 -3.42 5.67
C ALA A 30 12.99 -3.70 4.21
N THR A 31 12.87 -4.99 3.89
CA THR A 31 12.23 -5.46 2.67
C THR A 31 11.15 -6.46 3.03
N LYS A 32 9.94 -6.25 2.51
CA LYS A 32 8.84 -7.21 2.61
C LYS A 32 8.60 -7.83 1.24
N ASP A 33 8.86 -9.13 1.13
CA ASP A 33 8.56 -9.89 -0.08
C ASP A 33 7.21 -10.62 0.09
N LEU A 34 6.23 -10.25 -0.73
CA LEU A 34 4.85 -10.76 -0.75
C LEU A 34 4.58 -11.63 -1.97
N THR A 35 5.61 -12.06 -2.69
CA THR A 35 5.43 -12.70 -4.00
C THR A 35 4.95 -14.15 -3.91
N ASP A 36 5.10 -14.77 -2.75
CA ASP A 36 4.66 -16.14 -2.46
C ASP A 36 3.34 -16.18 -1.68
N THR A 37 2.89 -15.04 -1.15
CA THR A 37 1.57 -14.90 -0.57
C THR A 37 0.54 -14.86 -1.70
N ALA A 38 -0.28 -15.90 -1.81
CA ALA A 38 -1.57 -15.76 -2.48
C ALA A 38 -2.32 -14.66 -1.72
N SER A 39 -2.42 -13.47 -2.32
CA SER A 39 -3.12 -12.32 -1.75
C SER A 39 -4.60 -12.68 -1.61
N VAL A 40 -4.94 -13.28 -0.48
CA VAL A 40 -6.28 -13.17 0.07
C VAL A 40 -6.08 -12.35 1.34
N PRO A 41 -6.24 -11.02 1.27
CA PRO A 41 -6.79 -10.34 2.43
C PRO A 41 -8.03 -11.16 2.79
N THR A 42 -8.03 -11.83 3.94
CA THR A 42 -9.31 -12.22 4.50
C THR A 42 -10.00 -10.89 4.69
N ALA A 43 -10.96 -10.59 3.83
CA ALA A 43 -11.87 -9.50 4.08
C ALA A 43 -12.24 -9.57 5.56
N PRO A 44 -12.28 -8.44 6.30
CA PRO A 44 -12.94 -8.45 7.61
C PRO A 44 -14.25 -9.19 7.38
N PRO A 45 -14.54 -10.26 8.16
CA PRO A 45 -15.43 -11.36 7.80
C PRO A 45 -16.48 -10.86 6.83
N THR A 46 -16.31 -11.19 5.54
CA THR A 46 -17.19 -10.72 4.47
C THR A 46 -18.58 -10.82 5.01
N SER A 47 -19.21 -9.66 5.18
CA SER A 47 -20.66 -9.47 5.14
C SER A 47 -21.37 -10.82 5.21
N ALA A 48 -21.52 -11.38 6.42
CA ALA A 48 -22.46 -12.47 6.62
C ALA A 48 -23.73 -11.98 5.94
N GLU A 49 -24.16 -12.73 4.93
CA GLU A 49 -25.25 -12.42 4.02
C GLU A 49 -26.24 -11.52 4.73
N LEU A 50 -26.37 -10.26 4.28
CA LEU A 50 -27.62 -9.57 4.49
C LEU A 50 -28.66 -10.51 3.89
N PRO A 51 -29.59 -11.10 4.66
CA PRO A 51 -30.78 -11.61 4.03
C PRO A 51 -31.42 -10.36 3.43
N SER A 52 -31.28 -10.20 2.12
CA SER A 52 -32.17 -9.34 1.36
C SER A 52 -33.53 -10.01 1.38
N THR A 53 -34.16 -9.98 2.54
CA THR A 53 -35.61 -10.07 2.66
C THR A 53 -36.01 -8.69 3.10
N ILE A 54 -36.39 -7.88 2.11
CA ILE A 54 -37.46 -6.91 2.28
C ILE A 54 -38.63 -7.72 2.85
N GLY A 55 -38.69 -7.79 4.18
CA GLY A 55 -39.78 -8.41 4.89
C GLY A 55 -40.99 -7.54 4.68
N THR A 56 -41.99 -8.08 3.99
CA THR A 56 -43.38 -7.63 4.09
C THR A 56 -43.72 -7.46 5.58
N PRO A 57 -44.45 -6.39 5.96
CA PRO A 57 -44.65 -6.03 7.36
C PRO A 57 -45.67 -6.95 8.01
N ASP A 58 -45.23 -8.10 8.53
CA ASP A 58 -46.05 -9.00 9.34
C ASP A 58 -45.20 -9.74 10.39
N ASN A 59 -44.41 -9.01 11.21
CA ASN A 59 -44.07 -9.47 12.57
C ASN A 59 -43.41 -8.36 13.43
N PRO A 60 -44.00 -7.91 14.55
CA PRO A 60 -43.47 -6.80 15.35
C PRO A 60 -42.35 -7.16 16.34
N GLU A 61 -41.76 -8.36 16.30
CA GLU A 61 -40.79 -8.83 17.32
C GLU A 61 -39.34 -9.07 16.84
N LYS A 62 -38.98 -8.72 15.59
CA LYS A 62 -37.57 -8.64 15.21
C LYS A 62 -37.09 -7.21 15.36
N GLN A 63 -36.36 -6.92 16.44
CA GLN A 63 -35.48 -5.74 16.46
C GLN A 63 -34.46 -5.92 15.34
N ASP A 64 -34.67 -5.25 14.23
CA ASP A 64 -33.66 -5.14 13.18
C ASP A 64 -32.43 -4.47 13.79
N CYS A 65 -31.31 -5.18 13.81
CA CYS A 65 -30.04 -4.63 14.24
C CYS A 65 -29.53 -3.67 13.18
N PHE A 66 -29.33 -2.39 13.52
CA PHE A 66 -28.88 -1.35 12.59
C PHE A 66 -27.41 -0.99 12.80
N PHE A 67 -26.65 -0.96 11.71
CA PHE A 67 -25.27 -0.45 11.70
C PHE A 67 -25.19 0.82 10.88
N GLU A 68 -24.66 1.89 11.47
CA GLU A 68 -24.33 3.12 10.74
C GLU A 68 -22.90 3.04 10.19
N VAL A 69 -22.70 3.60 8.99
CA VAL A 69 -21.39 3.60 8.31
C VAL A 69 -20.83 5.02 8.31
N ALA A 70 -19.77 5.25 9.09
CA ALA A 70 -18.98 6.47 9.05
C ALA A 70 -17.75 6.29 8.17
N ASN A 71 -17.92 6.44 6.86
CA ASN A 71 -16.82 6.40 5.90
C ASN A 71 -16.29 7.82 5.64
N GLY A 72 -14.96 7.99 5.58
CA GLY A 72 -14.34 9.16 4.96
C GLY A 72 -14.06 10.36 5.88
N VAL A 73 -14.24 10.25 7.20
CA VAL A 73 -13.71 11.26 8.13
C VAL A 73 -12.20 11.05 8.27
N ILE A 74 -11.39 12.08 8.04
CA ILE A 74 -9.94 12.03 8.25
C ILE A 74 -9.70 12.15 9.76
N VAL A 75 -9.22 11.08 10.40
CA VAL A 75 -9.00 11.05 11.87
C VAL A 75 -7.57 11.45 12.23
N ARG A 76 -6.66 11.43 11.25
CA ARG A 76 -5.28 11.92 11.40
C ARG A 76 -4.88 12.64 10.12
N ASP A 77 -4.84 13.97 10.14
CA ASP A 77 -4.13 14.76 9.13
C ASP A 77 -2.65 14.78 9.51
N VAL A 78 -1.96 13.68 9.20
CA VAL A 78 -0.52 13.58 9.46
C VAL A 78 0.17 14.29 8.31
N PRO A 79 0.97 15.36 8.54
CA PRO A 79 1.67 16.03 7.45
C PRO A 79 2.48 14.99 6.68
N GLU A 80 2.24 14.90 5.37
CA GLU A 80 2.76 13.85 4.49
C GLU A 80 4.28 13.94 4.41
N LYS A 81 4.91 13.17 5.28
CA LYS A 81 6.37 12.99 5.39
C LYS A 81 6.82 11.69 4.75
N LEU A 82 5.95 11.00 4.02
CA LEU A 82 6.29 9.82 3.26
C LEU A 82 6.32 10.11 1.76
N ARG A 83 7.20 9.42 1.04
CA ARG A 83 7.23 9.37 -0.41
C ARG A 83 7.12 7.93 -0.87
N LEU A 84 6.31 7.70 -1.90
CA LEU A 84 6.17 6.42 -2.58
C LEU A 84 6.89 6.46 -3.92
N GLU A 85 7.65 5.42 -4.26
CA GLU A 85 8.38 5.31 -5.53
C GLU A 85 8.31 3.85 -6.02
N ILE A 86 8.04 3.63 -7.31
CA ILE A 86 8.27 2.30 -7.91
C ILE A 86 9.75 2.19 -8.25
N VAL A 87 10.47 1.31 -7.55
CA VAL A 87 11.93 1.14 -7.70
C VAL A 87 12.32 -0.07 -8.53
N GLY A 88 11.37 -0.97 -8.82
CA GLY A 88 11.60 -2.14 -9.66
C GLY A 88 10.32 -2.66 -10.31
N VAL A 89 10.42 -3.03 -11.59
CA VAL A 89 9.39 -3.71 -12.38
C VAL A 89 10.07 -4.73 -13.27
N ASP A 90 9.60 -5.96 -13.24
CA ASP A 90 10.09 -7.06 -14.08
C ASP A 90 8.95 -8.02 -14.45
N PRO A 91 8.67 -8.28 -15.74
CA PRO A 91 9.31 -7.69 -16.91
C PRO A 91 8.86 -6.23 -17.15
N ARG A 92 9.70 -5.44 -17.85
CA ARG A 92 9.35 -4.06 -18.28
C ARG A 92 8.61 -4.01 -19.63
N LEU A 93 8.75 -5.04 -20.44
CA LEU A 93 7.96 -5.25 -21.66
C LEU A 93 6.71 -6.04 -21.27
N VAL A 94 5.54 -5.45 -21.48
CA VAL A 94 4.27 -5.97 -20.96
C VAL A 94 3.18 -5.94 -22.03
N TYR A 95 2.22 -6.84 -21.89
CA TYR A 95 1.02 -6.96 -22.71
C TYR A 95 -0.14 -7.43 -21.83
N ASP A 96 -1.35 -7.50 -22.37
CA ASP A 96 -2.52 -7.96 -21.61
C ASP A 96 -2.29 -9.35 -21.00
N GLY A 97 -2.44 -9.45 -19.68
CA GLY A 97 -2.24 -10.68 -18.90
C GLY A 97 -0.82 -10.92 -18.41
N THR A 98 0.18 -10.11 -18.79
CA THR A 98 1.55 -10.23 -18.29
C THR A 98 1.57 -10.14 -16.76
N ALA A 99 2.14 -11.14 -16.10
CA ALA A 99 2.44 -11.10 -14.69
C ALA A 99 3.77 -10.35 -14.47
N MET A 100 3.79 -9.45 -13.52
CA MET A 100 4.93 -8.61 -13.18
C MET A 100 5.26 -8.71 -11.69
N MET A 101 6.55 -8.62 -11.42
CA MET A 101 7.14 -8.43 -10.11
C MET A 101 7.37 -6.94 -9.91
N ILE A 102 6.71 -6.39 -8.91
CA ILE A 102 6.74 -4.95 -8.61
C ILE A 102 7.44 -4.76 -7.28
N THR A 103 8.37 -3.82 -7.22
CA THR A 103 8.99 -3.35 -5.98
C THR A 103 8.72 -1.87 -5.80
N VAL A 104 8.04 -1.53 -4.71
CA VAL A 104 7.73 -0.16 -4.31
C VAL A 104 8.50 0.19 -3.06
N ARG A 105 8.89 1.44 -2.96
CA ARG A 105 9.63 2.01 -1.84
C ARG A 105 8.76 3.03 -1.12
N VAL A 106 8.65 2.88 0.19
CA VAL A 106 8.09 3.90 1.07
C VAL A 106 9.23 4.52 1.86
N LYS A 107 9.46 5.82 1.67
CA LYS A 107 10.57 6.57 2.28
C LYS A 107 10.05 7.66 3.20
N ASN A 108 10.59 7.75 4.41
CA ASN A 108 10.37 8.91 5.28
C ASN A 108 11.27 10.07 4.84
N ILE A 109 10.64 11.11 4.28
CA ILE A 109 11.26 12.37 3.85
C ILE A 109 11.10 13.49 4.88
N GLY A 110 10.41 13.23 5.98
CA GLY A 110 10.28 14.16 7.08
C GLY A 110 11.41 14.05 8.10
N ASP A 111 11.28 14.86 9.15
CA ASP A 111 12.20 14.99 10.28
C ASP A 111 11.83 14.12 11.50
N LEU A 112 10.59 13.62 11.56
CA LEU A 112 10.07 12.79 12.65
C LEU A 112 9.91 11.33 12.22
N PRO A 113 10.06 10.36 13.15
CA PRO A 113 9.73 8.96 12.90
C PRO A 113 8.28 8.78 12.47
N VAL A 114 8.06 7.79 11.61
CA VAL A 114 6.76 7.45 11.05
C VAL A 114 6.51 5.96 11.21
N LEU A 115 5.38 5.58 11.79
CA LEU A 115 4.94 4.19 11.87
C LEU A 115 4.12 3.84 10.62
N VAL A 116 4.36 2.67 10.05
CA VAL A 116 3.53 2.10 8.96
C VAL A 116 3.14 0.67 9.31
N PRO A 117 1.91 0.22 9.00
CA PRO A 117 1.54 -1.20 9.12
C PRO A 117 2.53 -2.09 8.33
N TRP A 118 2.99 -3.18 8.93
CA TRP A 118 4.04 -4.03 8.34
C TRP A 118 3.81 -5.54 8.49
N GLN A 119 2.65 -5.98 8.96
CA GLN A 119 2.32 -7.40 9.09
C GLN A 119 1.49 -7.91 7.91
N THR A 120 1.73 -9.15 7.46
CA THR A 120 1.07 -9.76 6.28
C THR A 120 -0.01 -10.76 6.64
N ASN A 121 0.09 -11.34 7.83
CA ASN A 121 -0.84 -12.36 8.33
C ASN A 121 -2.10 -11.70 8.89
N GLN A 122 -3.12 -12.51 9.18
CA GLN A 122 -4.28 -12.05 9.95
C GLN A 122 -3.79 -11.40 11.24
N VAL A 123 -4.11 -10.12 11.37
CA VAL A 123 -3.89 -9.33 12.58
C VAL A 123 -5.17 -9.41 13.40
N GLU A 124 -5.04 -9.79 14.67
CA GLU A 124 -6.13 -9.69 15.61
C GLU A 124 -6.43 -8.21 15.88
N PRO A 125 -7.67 -7.73 15.67
CA PRO A 125 -8.03 -6.35 15.97
C PRO A 125 -7.81 -6.03 17.45
N ASP A 126 -7.39 -4.81 17.75
CA ASP A 126 -7.43 -4.31 19.11
C ASP A 126 -8.88 -4.25 19.57
N THR A 127 -9.15 -4.79 20.76
CA THR A 127 -10.48 -4.74 21.38
C THR A 127 -10.40 -3.92 22.66
N ASP A 128 -11.20 -2.86 22.77
CA ASP A 128 -11.35 -2.13 24.03
C ASP A 128 -12.05 -3.03 25.05
N PRO A 129 -11.42 -3.37 26.19
CA PRO A 129 -12.01 -4.28 27.17
C PRO A 129 -13.26 -3.73 27.87
N LYS A 130 -13.53 -2.42 27.77
CA LYS A 130 -14.70 -1.77 28.39
C LYS A 130 -15.89 -1.69 27.45
N SER A 131 -15.67 -1.32 26.19
CA SER A 131 -16.75 -1.16 25.21
C SER A 131 -16.93 -2.37 24.30
N GLY A 132 -15.90 -3.21 24.15
CA GLY A 132 -15.87 -4.27 23.14
C GLY A 132 -15.60 -3.77 21.72
N ASP A 133 -15.32 -2.47 21.56
CA ASP A 133 -15.07 -1.88 20.25
C ASP A 133 -13.76 -2.43 19.68
N THR A 134 -13.77 -2.73 18.39
CA THR A 134 -12.61 -3.31 17.70
C THR A 134 -12.01 -2.35 16.71
N SER A 135 -10.68 -2.39 16.55
CA SER A 135 -9.99 -1.56 15.56
C SER A 135 -8.75 -2.25 14.97
N TYR A 136 -8.48 -1.96 13.69
CA TYR A 136 -7.26 -2.41 13.03
C TYR A 136 -6.83 -1.40 11.96
N GLU A 137 -5.53 -1.31 11.71
CA GLU A 137 -4.94 -0.51 10.65
C GLU A 137 -4.61 -1.38 9.43
N SER A 138 -4.77 -0.82 8.24
CA SER A 138 -4.40 -1.44 6.97
C SER A 138 -3.65 -0.45 6.10
N ALA A 139 -2.65 -0.95 5.38
CA ALA A 139 -1.96 -0.26 4.29
C ALA A 139 -2.05 -1.11 3.03
N THR A 140 -2.71 -0.60 2.00
CA THR A 140 -2.86 -1.28 0.72
C THR A 140 -2.06 -0.58 -0.36
N ILE A 141 -1.47 -1.38 -1.26
CA ILE A 141 -0.77 -0.91 -2.45
C ILE A 141 -1.57 -1.34 -3.67
N HIS A 142 -2.05 -0.35 -4.43
CA HIS A 142 -2.70 -0.56 -5.71
C HIS A 142 -1.83 -0.02 -6.84
N LEU A 143 -1.99 -0.60 -8.02
CA LEU A 143 -1.32 -0.14 -9.24
C LEU A 143 -2.36 0.32 -10.24
N THR A 144 -2.11 1.47 -10.84
CA THR A 144 -2.85 1.94 -12.00
C THR A 144 -1.96 1.94 -13.22
N PHE A 145 -2.53 1.57 -14.35
CA PHE A 145 -1.87 1.53 -15.64
C PHE A 145 -2.65 2.37 -16.66
N GLY A 146 -1.94 3.18 -17.43
CA GLY A 146 -2.52 4.05 -18.45
C GLY A 146 -1.45 4.75 -19.29
N THR A 147 -1.86 5.54 -20.28
CA THR A 147 -0.97 6.38 -21.09
C THR A 147 -1.12 7.85 -20.70
N LEU A 148 -0.14 8.69 -21.06
CA LEU A 148 -0.16 10.13 -20.75
C LEU A 148 -1.38 10.87 -21.32
N GLU A 149 -1.92 10.40 -22.45
CA GLU A 149 -3.09 11.00 -23.11
C GLU A 149 -4.41 10.64 -22.41
N ASP A 150 -4.44 9.55 -21.64
CA ASP A 150 -5.65 8.93 -21.10
C ASP A 150 -5.75 9.00 -19.56
N ARG A 151 -5.23 10.07 -18.95
CA ARG A 151 -5.23 10.29 -17.47
C ARG A 151 -6.60 10.17 -16.79
N LYS A 152 -7.70 10.21 -17.53
CA LYS A 152 -9.08 10.03 -17.01
C LYS A 152 -9.55 8.57 -17.03
N HIS A 153 -8.77 7.65 -17.60
CA HIS A 153 -9.14 6.27 -17.89
C HIS A 153 -8.06 5.27 -17.45
N CYS A 154 -7.32 5.58 -16.38
CA CYS A 154 -6.39 4.64 -15.78
C CYS A 154 -7.14 3.39 -15.28
N THR A 155 -6.64 2.21 -15.64
CA THR A 155 -7.22 0.94 -15.19
C THR A 155 -6.47 0.45 -13.96
N TYR A 156 -7.21 0.03 -12.92
CA TYR A 156 -6.63 -0.67 -11.79
C TYR A 156 -6.15 -2.04 -12.23
N LEU A 157 -4.89 -2.34 -11.96
CA LEU A 157 -4.31 -3.64 -12.25
C LEU A 157 -4.72 -4.66 -11.20
N LYS A 158 -4.84 -5.92 -11.63
CA LYS A 158 -5.02 -7.06 -10.74
C LYS A 158 -3.72 -7.33 -10.01
N GLY A 159 -3.75 -7.28 -8.69
CA GLY A 159 -2.59 -7.47 -7.83
C GLY A 159 -2.52 -6.35 -6.83
N GLU A 160 -2.62 -6.73 -5.56
CA GLU A 160 -2.58 -5.82 -4.42
C GLU A 160 -1.61 -6.40 -3.40
N ALA A 161 -0.87 -5.51 -2.75
CA ALA A 161 -0.16 -5.81 -1.51
C ALA A 161 -0.93 -5.19 -0.35
N THR A 162 -1.22 -5.98 0.67
CA THR A 162 -1.88 -5.53 1.89
C THR A 162 -0.99 -5.81 3.08
N LEU A 163 -0.81 -4.81 3.93
CA LEU A 163 -0.15 -4.89 5.23
C LEU A 163 -1.14 -4.42 6.29
N ALA A 164 -1.05 -4.97 7.49
CA ALA A 164 -1.95 -4.65 8.59
C ALA A 164 -1.19 -4.50 9.91
N ALA A 165 -1.83 -3.88 10.88
CA ALA A 165 -1.38 -3.80 12.26
C ALA A 165 -2.55 -3.52 13.21
N ALA A 166 -2.44 -3.96 14.45
CA ALA A 166 -3.33 -3.55 15.53
C ALA A 166 -2.77 -2.23 16.09
N PRO A 167 -3.57 -1.15 16.23
CA PRO A 167 -3.09 0.19 16.59
C PRO A 167 -2.16 0.25 17.81
N SER A 168 -2.40 -0.59 18.81
CA SER A 168 -1.66 -0.68 20.07
C SER A 168 -0.41 -1.55 19.97
N ASN A 169 -0.32 -2.42 18.96
CA ASN A 169 0.76 -3.38 18.80
C ASN A 169 1.90 -2.80 17.94
N ARG A 170 2.84 -2.13 18.59
CA ARG A 170 4.00 -1.52 17.91
C ARG A 170 4.89 -2.54 17.18
N ALA A 171 4.89 -3.81 17.58
CA ALA A 171 5.70 -4.85 16.90
C ALA A 171 5.15 -5.23 15.50
N GLN A 172 3.89 -4.89 15.22
CA GLN A 172 3.27 -5.09 13.90
C GLN A 172 3.48 -3.89 12.96
N HIS A 173 4.12 -2.83 13.46
CA HIS A 173 4.47 -1.66 12.70
C HIS A 173 5.96 -1.65 12.35
N LEU A 174 6.29 -1.03 11.23
CA LEU A 174 7.65 -0.60 10.94
C LEU A 174 7.80 0.88 11.29
N GLU A 175 8.79 1.21 12.10
CA GLU A 175 9.19 2.58 12.37
C GLU A 175 10.26 3.03 11.37
N LEU A 176 9.90 3.98 10.52
CA LEU A 176 10.80 4.62 9.57
C LEU A 176 11.32 5.93 10.17
N LEU A 177 12.61 6.00 10.48
CA LEU A 177 13.26 7.26 10.88
C LEU A 177 13.47 8.17 9.66
N SER A 178 13.78 9.44 9.91
CA SER A 178 14.09 10.41 8.86
C SER A 178 15.14 9.89 7.87
N GLY A 179 14.83 9.93 6.58
CA GLY A 179 15.70 9.48 5.49
C GLY A 179 15.70 7.97 5.24
N GLN A 180 15.12 7.16 6.13
CA GLN A 180 15.03 5.71 5.97
C GLN A 180 13.89 5.32 5.02
N TRP A 181 14.02 4.16 4.41
CA TRP A 181 12.96 3.58 3.59
C TRP A 181 12.84 2.08 3.76
N ALA A 182 11.70 1.57 3.32
CA ALA A 182 11.46 0.15 3.18
C ALA A 182 10.87 -0.17 1.82
N ASP A 183 11.20 -1.36 1.33
CA ASP A 183 10.78 -1.85 0.03
C ASP A 183 9.72 -2.96 0.21
N VAL A 184 8.63 -2.90 -0.53
CA VAL A 184 7.59 -3.94 -0.61
C VAL A 184 7.59 -4.51 -2.02
N LYS A 185 7.73 -5.83 -2.12
CA LYS A 185 7.77 -6.55 -3.38
C LYS A 185 6.54 -7.46 -3.51
N PHE A 186 5.83 -7.40 -4.63
CA PHE A 186 4.60 -8.19 -4.84
C PHE A 186 4.36 -8.51 -6.32
N LYS A 187 3.44 -9.44 -6.58
CA LYS A 187 2.99 -9.81 -7.92
C LYS A 187 1.78 -9.00 -8.34
N ALA A 188 1.82 -8.47 -9.55
CA ALA A 188 0.68 -7.86 -10.23
C ALA A 188 0.54 -8.43 -11.64
N ALA A 189 -0.59 -8.19 -12.29
CA ALA A 189 -0.81 -8.55 -13.68
C ALA A 189 -1.45 -7.38 -14.42
N ILE A 190 -1.11 -7.22 -15.71
CA ILE A 190 -1.82 -6.33 -16.63
C ILE A 190 -3.20 -6.92 -16.94
N GLN A 191 -4.08 -6.89 -15.94
CA GLN A 191 -5.46 -7.32 -16.02
C GLN A 191 -6.26 -6.29 -15.26
N CYS A 192 -7.42 -5.93 -15.81
CA CYS A 192 -8.33 -5.04 -15.12
C CYS A 192 -8.82 -5.70 -13.82
N ALA A 193 -8.73 -4.97 -12.71
CA ALA A 193 -9.27 -5.42 -11.43
C ALA A 193 -10.81 -5.40 -11.41
N SER A 194 -11.44 -4.59 -12.28
CA SER A 194 -12.90 -4.52 -12.39
C SER A 194 -13.46 -5.71 -13.17
N LYS A 195 -14.58 -6.26 -12.68
CA LYS A 195 -15.41 -7.21 -13.43
C LYS A 195 -16.18 -6.53 -14.58
N GLU A 196 -16.19 -5.21 -14.61
CA GLU A 196 -16.89 -4.41 -15.60
C GLU A 196 -15.98 -4.13 -16.80
N THR A 197 -16.22 -4.85 -17.90
CA THR A 197 -15.39 -4.80 -19.12
C THR A 197 -15.30 -3.41 -19.77
N TRP A 198 -16.25 -2.51 -19.51
CA TRP A 198 -16.26 -1.15 -20.05
C TRP A 198 -15.30 -0.19 -19.31
N ALA A 199 -14.99 -0.47 -18.03
CA ALA A 199 -13.98 0.25 -17.27
C ALA A 199 -12.56 -0.16 -17.69
N CYS A 200 -12.44 -1.27 -18.44
CA CYS A 200 -11.22 -1.88 -18.92
C CYS A 200 -11.08 -1.61 -20.44
N LYS A 201 -10.84 -0.37 -20.83
CA LYS A 201 -10.52 -0.08 -22.24
C LYS A 201 -9.21 -0.78 -22.60
N ARG A 202 -9.14 -1.36 -23.80
CA ARG A 202 -7.88 -1.89 -24.34
C ARG A 202 -6.89 -0.74 -24.43
N PHE A 203 -5.72 -0.90 -23.82
CA PHE A 203 -4.66 0.09 -23.88
C PHE A 203 -4.20 0.26 -25.34
N HIS A 204 -3.96 1.50 -25.74
CA HIS A 204 -3.30 1.76 -27.01
C HIS A 204 -1.86 1.27 -26.91
N ALA A 205 -1.44 0.44 -27.88
CA ALA A 205 -0.06 0.00 -27.97
C ALA A 205 0.78 1.13 -28.57
N ASP A 206 1.05 2.16 -27.76
CA ASP A 206 1.84 3.33 -28.12
C ASP A 206 3.23 3.34 -27.48
N GLU A 207 3.66 2.21 -26.87
CA GLU A 207 4.96 2.03 -26.20
C GLU A 207 5.25 2.98 -25.01
N HIS A 208 4.33 3.90 -24.69
CA HIS A 208 4.49 4.96 -23.68
C HIS A 208 3.54 4.77 -22.49
N ALA A 209 3.31 3.52 -22.10
CA ALA A 209 2.49 3.20 -20.94
C ALA A 209 3.20 3.58 -19.64
N GLN A 210 2.40 3.94 -18.64
CA GLN A 210 2.86 4.37 -17.34
C GLN A 210 2.19 3.55 -16.24
N LEU A 211 3.01 3.13 -15.29
CA LEU A 211 2.60 2.49 -14.06
C LEU A 211 2.70 3.49 -12.91
N THR A 212 1.64 3.61 -12.12
CA THR A 212 1.62 4.44 -10.91
C THR A 212 1.22 3.57 -9.73
N ALA A 213 1.94 3.70 -8.62
CA ALA A 213 1.59 3.04 -7.37
C ALA A 213 0.84 3.99 -6.45
N HIS A 214 -0.14 3.43 -5.75
CA HIS A 214 -0.98 4.11 -4.78
C HIS A 214 -0.85 3.39 -3.46
N TRP A 215 -0.53 4.12 -2.39
CA TRP A 215 -0.48 3.60 -1.03
C TRP A 215 -1.62 4.20 -0.23
N TRP A 216 -2.54 3.38 0.27
CA TRP A 216 -3.69 3.83 1.05
C TRP A 216 -3.65 3.25 2.45
N GLU A 217 -3.68 4.11 3.44
CA GLU A 217 -3.77 3.70 4.83
C GLU A 217 -5.11 4.04 5.44
N TRP A 218 -5.66 3.05 6.14
CA TRP A 218 -6.97 3.11 6.75
C TRP A 218 -6.91 2.63 8.20
N LEU A 219 -7.64 3.32 9.06
CA LEU A 219 -8.04 2.81 10.36
C LEU A 219 -9.48 2.33 10.24
N PHE A 220 -9.70 1.05 10.48
CA PHE A 220 -11.03 0.46 10.53
C PHE A 220 -11.46 0.34 11.99
N THR A 221 -12.69 0.74 12.29
CA THR A 221 -13.28 0.56 13.61
C THR A 221 -14.64 -0.11 13.49
N ARG A 222 -15.00 -0.85 14.54
CA ARG A 222 -16.34 -1.39 14.73
C ARG A 222 -16.71 -1.17 16.18
N GLU A 223 -17.72 -0.33 16.38
CA GLU A 223 -18.33 -0.07 17.68
C GLU A 223 -19.60 -0.89 17.81
N GLU A 224 -19.77 -1.62 18.91
CA GLU A 224 -20.96 -2.44 19.15
C GLU A 224 -21.66 -2.00 20.45
N LYS A 225 -22.96 -1.65 20.33
CA LYS A 225 -23.81 -1.26 21.47
C LYS A 225 -25.14 -2.01 21.38
N GLY A 226 -25.20 -3.18 22.01
CA GLY A 226 -26.37 -4.05 21.95
C GLY A 226 -26.61 -4.59 20.54
N CYS A 227 -27.81 -4.40 20.00
CA CYS A 227 -28.18 -4.80 18.63
C CYS A 227 -27.85 -3.70 17.59
N GLY A 228 -27.24 -2.57 17.98
CA GLY A 228 -26.81 -1.52 17.05
C GLY A 228 -25.30 -1.28 17.10
N GLY A 229 -24.73 -0.69 16.06
CA GLY A 229 -23.30 -0.37 16.04
C GLY A 229 -22.89 0.64 14.99
N MET A 230 -21.62 1.04 15.02
CA MET A 230 -21.00 1.88 14.00
C MET A 230 -19.84 1.14 13.36
N ARG A 231 -19.70 1.24 12.04
CA ARG A 231 -18.49 0.82 11.33
C ARG A 231 -17.83 2.04 10.71
N GLY A 232 -16.56 2.24 11.04
CA GLY A 232 -15.76 3.34 10.53
C GLY A 232 -14.66 2.84 9.61
N ALA A 233 -14.49 3.49 8.46
CA ALA A 233 -13.30 3.39 7.64
C ALA A 233 -12.69 4.79 7.49
N TYR A 234 -11.68 5.06 8.30
CA TYR A 234 -11.07 6.37 8.44
C TYR A 234 -9.76 6.42 7.66
N LYS A 235 -9.65 7.36 6.73
CA LYS A 235 -8.44 7.56 5.95
C LYS A 235 -7.36 8.14 6.87
N SER A 236 -6.22 7.45 6.93
CA SER A 236 -5.02 7.92 7.63
C SER A 236 -4.10 8.65 6.66
N ARG A 237 -3.69 7.99 5.56
CA ARG A 237 -2.74 8.55 4.59
C ARG A 237 -3.01 8.04 3.18
N THR A 238 -2.64 8.84 2.18
CA THR A 238 -2.67 8.43 0.77
C THR A 238 -1.42 8.94 0.08
N LEU A 239 -0.63 8.06 -0.54
CA LEU A 239 0.55 8.44 -1.30
C LEU A 239 0.40 7.96 -2.74
N GLU A 240 0.91 8.75 -3.66
CA GLU A 240 1.01 8.40 -5.07
C GLU A 240 2.48 8.45 -5.49
N SER A 241 2.93 7.46 -6.26
CA SER A 241 4.27 7.50 -6.84
C SER A 241 4.32 8.42 -8.06
N SER A 242 5.51 8.91 -8.40
CA SER A 242 5.70 9.38 -9.76
C SER A 242 5.45 8.23 -10.76
N PRO A 243 4.87 8.50 -11.94
CA PRO A 243 4.66 7.47 -12.94
C PRO A 243 5.98 6.85 -13.41
N LEU A 244 6.01 5.53 -13.57
CA LEU A 244 7.13 4.78 -14.14
C LEU A 244 6.77 4.29 -15.53
N GLU A 245 7.60 4.60 -16.51
CA GLU A 245 7.39 4.14 -17.89
C GLU A 245 7.65 2.63 -18.04
N VAL A 246 6.77 1.98 -18.80
CA VAL A 246 6.83 0.57 -19.18
C VAL A 246 6.48 0.43 -20.65
N VAL A 247 7.08 -0.55 -21.32
CA VAL A 247 6.84 -0.76 -22.75
C VAL A 247 5.64 -1.66 -22.91
N TYR A 248 4.53 -1.12 -23.41
CA TYR A 248 3.31 -1.88 -23.66
C TYR A 248 3.16 -2.24 -25.13
N VAL A 249 2.98 -3.52 -25.41
CA VAL A 249 2.77 -4.07 -26.76
C VAL A 249 1.42 -4.77 -26.86
N ALA A 250 0.80 -4.70 -28.05
CA ALA A 250 -0.53 -5.27 -28.28
C ALA A 250 -0.60 -6.81 -28.19
N SER A 251 0.54 -7.50 -28.23
CA SER A 251 0.61 -8.96 -28.22
C SER A 251 1.97 -9.44 -27.71
N PRO A 252 2.04 -10.65 -27.13
CA PRO A 252 3.30 -11.24 -26.70
C PRO A 252 4.29 -11.37 -27.86
N PRO A 253 5.60 -11.18 -27.61
CA PRO A 253 6.63 -11.43 -28.60
C PRO A 253 6.59 -12.90 -29.10
N SER A 254 7.02 -13.12 -30.34
CA SER A 254 6.91 -14.41 -31.03
C SER A 254 7.52 -15.60 -30.29
N ASP A 255 8.50 -15.35 -29.42
CA ASP A 255 9.23 -16.38 -28.68
C ASP A 255 8.41 -16.94 -27.50
N GLU A 256 7.54 -16.15 -26.89
CA GLU A 256 6.62 -16.63 -25.85
C GLU A 256 5.44 -17.41 -26.42
N LYS A 257 5.03 -17.14 -27.68
CA LYS A 257 4.00 -17.93 -28.38
C LYS A 257 4.41 -19.39 -28.58
N LYS A 258 5.71 -19.69 -28.58
CA LYS A 258 6.26 -21.04 -28.76
C LYS A 258 6.32 -21.86 -27.46
N ALA A 259 6.19 -21.20 -26.30
CA ALA A 259 6.31 -21.82 -24.98
C ALA A 259 4.97 -22.25 -24.36
N ALA A 260 3.84 -21.89 -24.97
CA ALA A 260 2.53 -22.40 -24.55
C ALA A 260 2.39 -23.88 -25.00
N PRO A 261 2.12 -24.83 -24.08
CA PRO A 261 1.85 -26.21 -24.46
C PRO A 261 0.55 -26.27 -25.27
N PRO A 262 0.46 -27.15 -26.29
CA PRO A 262 -0.80 -27.37 -27.00
C PRO A 262 -1.87 -27.84 -26.02
N GLN A 263 -3.06 -27.25 -26.14
CA GLN A 263 -4.27 -27.65 -25.40
C GLN A 263 -4.69 -29.07 -25.73
#